data_AF-A0A3D2YZK3-F1
#
_entry.id   AF-A0A3D2YZK3-F1
#
_cell.length_a   1.000
_cell.length_b   1.000
_cell.length_c   1.000
_cell.angle_alpha   90.00
_cell.angle_beta   90.00
_cell.angle_gamma   90.00
#
_symmetry.space_group_name_H-M   'P 1'
#
loop_
_entity.id
_entity.type
_entity.pdbx_description
1 polymer ?
#
loop_
_entity_poly.entity_id
_entity_poly.type
_entity_poly.pdbx_seq_one_letter_code
_entity_poly.pdbx_strand_id
1 'polypeptide(L)'
;MVMQRELEDMKSELVIQTEEAARAYLGKNLPILFTIGNISPLLGLLGTILGMIIAFESIAVAGAGDPKVVAGGISQALVTTATGLIVAIPSIVVYRYLSRRADRSLEEVEVYGHAFANTLIMSQRTKPSA
;
A
#
# COMPACT_ATOMS: atom_id res chain seq x y z
N MET A 1 16.97 11.36 -40.76
CA MET A 1 16.94 12.00 -39.42
C MET A 1 15.53 12.04 -38.85
N VAL A 2 14.52 12.52 -39.58
CA VAL A 2 13.11 12.58 -39.12
C VAL A 2 12.53 11.19 -38.79
N MET A 3 12.62 10.23 -39.72
CA MET A 3 12.09 8.85 -39.55
C MET A 3 12.70 8.06 -38.37
N GLN A 4 13.96 8.34 -37.99
CA GLN A 4 14.60 7.70 -36.83
C GLN A 4 14.04 8.24 -35.52
N ARG A 5 13.71 9.54 -35.50
CA ARG A 5 13.18 10.24 -34.32
C ARG A 5 11.77 9.77 -34.02
N GLU A 6 10.91 9.68 -35.03
CA GLU A 6 9.53 9.15 -34.89
C GLU A 6 9.51 7.71 -34.35
N LEU A 7 10.49 6.89 -34.74
CA LEU A 7 10.59 5.51 -34.29
C LEU A 7 11.03 5.38 -32.82
N GLU A 8 11.93 6.26 -32.37
CA GLU A 8 12.35 6.34 -30.97
C GLU A 8 11.25 6.90 -30.07
N ASP A 9 10.50 7.89 -30.55
CA ASP A 9 9.36 8.47 -29.84
C ASP A 9 8.25 7.41 -29.66
N MET A 10 7.92 6.68 -30.74
CA MET A 10 6.90 5.61 -30.70
C MET A 10 7.31 4.43 -29.81
N LYS A 11 8.59 4.06 -29.77
CA LYS A 11 9.10 3.05 -28.82
C LYS A 11 8.91 3.50 -27.38
N SER A 12 9.28 4.74 -27.10
CA SER A 12 9.22 5.29 -25.74
C SER A 12 7.78 5.35 -25.26
N GLU A 13 6.86 5.79 -26.12
CA GLU A 13 5.43 5.84 -25.82
C GLU A 13 4.84 4.45 -25.52
N LEU A 14 5.17 3.43 -26.34
CA LEU A 14 4.70 2.06 -26.13
C LEU A 14 5.16 1.50 -24.78
N VAL A 15 6.44 1.68 -24.44
CA VAL A 15 7.01 1.16 -23.18
C VAL A 15 6.34 1.84 -21.98
N ILE A 16 6.23 3.17 -22.00
CA ILE A 16 5.59 3.93 -20.92
C ILE A 16 4.14 3.47 -20.70
N GLN A 17 3.35 3.33 -21.77
CA GLN A 17 1.96 2.88 -21.65
C GLN A 17 1.85 1.47 -21.05
N THR A 18 2.73 0.56 -21.45
CA THR A 18 2.74 -0.81 -20.90
C THR A 18 3.14 -0.85 -19.42
N GLU A 19 4.11 -0.05 -19.02
CA GLU A 19 4.56 0.06 -17.63
C GLU A 19 3.48 0.67 -16.73
N GLU A 20 2.82 1.75 -17.18
CA GLU A 20 1.73 2.37 -16.44
C GLU A 20 0.56 1.39 -16.23
N ALA A 21 0.16 0.66 -17.28
CA ALA A 21 -0.89 -0.34 -17.20
C ALA A 21 -0.51 -1.49 -16.24
N ALA A 22 0.72 -2.00 -16.33
CA ALA A 22 1.23 -3.03 -15.42
C ALA A 22 1.27 -2.54 -13.98
N ARG A 23 1.72 -1.29 -13.74
CA ARG A 23 1.81 -0.68 -12.41
C ARG A 23 0.43 -0.53 -11.80
N ALA A 24 -0.54 -0.05 -12.57
CA ALA A 24 -1.92 0.07 -12.13
C ALA A 24 -2.50 -1.31 -11.74
N TYR A 25 -2.27 -2.33 -12.56
CA TYR A 25 -2.79 -3.67 -12.33
C TYR A 25 -2.17 -4.36 -11.09
N LEU A 26 -0.84 -4.33 -10.97
CA LEU A 26 -0.11 -4.95 -9.87
C LEU A 26 -0.28 -4.19 -8.55
N GLY A 27 -0.43 -2.86 -8.63
CA GLY A 27 -0.57 -1.98 -7.48
C GLY A 27 -1.99 -1.82 -6.93
N LYS A 28 -3.04 -2.23 -7.65
CA LYS A 28 -4.44 -1.82 -7.37
C LYS A 28 -4.92 -1.99 -5.92
N ASN A 29 -4.50 -3.06 -5.24
CA ASN A 29 -4.97 -3.40 -3.89
C ASN A 29 -3.95 -3.08 -2.78
N LEU A 30 -2.71 -2.70 -3.14
CA LEU A 30 -1.67 -2.41 -2.16
C LEU A 30 -1.99 -1.19 -1.28
N PRO A 31 -2.55 -0.08 -1.81
CA PRO A 31 -2.89 1.08 -0.99
C PRO A 31 -3.84 0.74 0.16
N ILE A 32 -4.79 -0.17 -0.06
CA ILE A 32 -5.77 -0.57 0.97
C ILE A 32 -5.05 -1.19 2.18
N LEU A 33 -4.12 -2.13 1.94
CA LEU A 33 -3.34 -2.75 3.01
C LEU A 33 -2.47 -1.75 3.76
N PHE A 34 -1.86 -0.81 3.03
CA PHE A 34 -1.08 0.27 3.62
C PHE A 34 -1.95 1.17 4.51
N THR A 35 -3.14 1.56 4.03
CA THR A 35 -4.09 2.37 4.78
C THR A 35 -4.56 1.66 6.05
N ILE A 36 -4.94 0.39 5.96
CA ILE A 36 -5.34 -0.40 7.14
C ILE A 36 -4.19 -0.45 8.15
N GLY A 37 -2.98 -0.78 7.70
CA GLY A 37 -1.79 -0.85 8.54
C GLY A 37 -1.52 0.45 9.32
N ASN A 38 -1.75 1.61 8.71
CA ASN A 38 -1.52 2.91 9.35
C ASN A 38 -2.69 3.39 10.22
N ILE A 39 -3.94 3.07 9.85
CA ILE A 39 -5.14 3.53 10.59
C ILE A 39 -5.43 2.64 11.79
N SER A 40 -5.19 1.33 11.73
CA SER A 40 -5.49 0.39 12.83
C SER A 40 -4.87 0.78 14.18
N PRO A 41 -3.59 1.23 14.28
CA PRO A 41 -3.04 1.71 15.55
C PRO A 41 -3.74 2.96 16.06
N LEU A 42 -4.13 3.88 15.17
CA LEU A 42 -4.84 5.11 15.52
C LEU A 42 -6.23 4.80 16.09
N LEU A 43 -6.92 3.80 15.54
CA LEU A 43 -8.19 3.29 16.10
C LEU A 43 -7.99 2.64 17.47
N GLY A 44 -6.90 1.89 17.68
CA GLY A 44 -6.56 1.34 18.98
C GLY A 44 -6.22 2.41 20.03
N LEU A 45 -5.57 3.50 19.62
CA LEU A 45 -5.33 4.67 20.46
C LEU A 45 -6.66 5.39 20.78
N LEU A 46 -7.55 5.54 19.81
CA LEU A 46 -8.89 6.11 20.05
C LEU A 46 -9.64 5.30 21.11
N GLY A 47 -9.56 3.97 21.07
CA GLY A 47 -10.13 3.10 22.09
C GLY A 47 -9.59 3.37 23.50
N THR A 48 -8.30 3.73 23.64
CA THR A 48 -7.75 4.11 24.96
C THR A 48 -8.35 5.41 25.47
N ILE A 49 -8.54 6.39 24.60
CA ILE A 49 -9.15 7.67 24.96
C ILE A 49 -10.57 7.42 25.48
N LEU A 50 -11.34 6.59 24.76
CA LEU A 50 -12.70 6.23 25.18
C LEU A 50 -12.72 5.47 26.52
N GLY A 51 -11.84 4.49 26.72
CA GLY A 51 -11.76 3.73 27.97
C GLY A 51 -11.37 4.61 29.17
N MET A 52 -10.47 5.56 28.97
CA MET A 52 -10.09 6.54 29.99
C MET A 52 -11.22 7.51 30.32
N ILE A 53 -12.01 7.95 29.32
CA ILE A 53 -13.20 8.78 29.55
C ILE A 53 -14.20 8.06 30.45
N ILE A 54 -14.50 6.80 30.16
CA ILE A 54 -15.41 5.97 30.98
C ILE A 54 -14.88 5.81 32.41
N ALA A 55 -13.57 5.56 32.55
CA ALA A 55 -12.94 5.44 33.86
C ALA A 55 -13.08 6.73 34.69
N PHE A 56 -12.81 7.91 34.09
CA PHE A 56 -12.94 9.19 34.79
C PHE A 56 -14.39 9.61 35.05
N GLU A 57 -15.32 9.27 34.16
CA GLU A 57 -16.76 9.50 34.39
C GLU A 57 -17.26 8.73 35.62
N SER A 58 -16.79 7.48 35.80
CA SER A 58 -17.15 6.68 36.98
C SER A 58 -16.69 7.32 38.30
N ILE A 59 -15.54 8.01 38.28
CA ILE A 59 -15.03 8.79 39.41
C ILE A 59 -15.91 10.03 39.61
N ALA A 60 -16.19 10.78 38.54
CA ALA A 60 -17.00 12.01 38.61
C ALA A 60 -18.40 11.77 39.19
N VAL A 61 -19.04 10.64 38.88
CA VAL A 61 -20.39 10.30 39.35
C VAL A 61 -20.39 9.69 40.75
N ALA A 62 -19.43 8.80 41.06
CA ALA A 62 -19.42 8.03 42.32
C ALA A 62 -18.49 8.60 43.40
N GLY A 63 -17.81 9.73 43.16
CA GLY A 63 -16.83 10.31 44.09
C GLY A 63 -15.48 9.62 43.98
N ALA A 64 -15.02 8.91 45.01
CA ALA A 64 -13.73 8.21 44.96
C ALA A 64 -13.66 7.12 43.84
N GLY A 65 -14.81 6.75 43.26
CA GLY A 65 -14.93 5.69 42.26
C GLY A 65 -14.64 4.30 42.87
N ASP A 66 -15.39 3.26 42.51
CA ASP A 66 -14.98 1.91 42.86
C ASP A 66 -13.67 1.60 42.09
N PRO A 67 -12.55 1.30 42.77
CA PRO A 67 -11.28 1.00 42.11
C PRO A 67 -11.38 -0.12 41.07
N LYS A 68 -12.33 -1.05 41.24
CA LYS A 68 -12.59 -2.12 40.25
C LYS A 68 -13.15 -1.58 38.94
N VAL A 69 -14.03 -0.59 39.00
CA VAL A 69 -14.66 0.02 37.82
C VAL A 69 -13.63 0.82 37.04
N VAL A 70 -12.81 1.62 37.74
CA VAL A 70 -11.71 2.39 37.14
C VAL A 70 -10.68 1.46 36.48
N ALA A 71 -10.27 0.40 37.20
CA ALA A 71 -9.36 -0.61 36.64
C ALA A 71 -9.95 -1.32 35.41
N GLY A 72 -11.27 -1.53 35.38
CA GLY A 72 -11.98 -2.07 34.22
C GLY A 72 -11.87 -1.18 32.99
N GLY A 73 -12.12 0.13 33.13
CA GLY A 73 -12.01 1.09 32.02
C GLY A 73 -10.58 1.20 31.48
N ILE A 74 -9.57 1.19 32.36
CA ILE A 74 -8.15 1.18 31.97
C ILE A 74 -7.78 -0.13 31.27
N SER A 75 -8.24 -1.28 31.79
CA SER A 75 -7.99 -2.58 31.15
C SER A 75 -8.60 -2.62 29.75
N GLN A 76 -9.83 -2.12 29.58
CA GLN A 76 -10.48 -2.04 28.27
C GLN A 76 -9.66 -1.16 27.32
N ALA A 77 -9.21 0.02 27.78
CA ALA A 77 -8.33 0.91 27.01
C ALA A 77 -7.11 0.15 26.47
N LEU A 78 -6.38 -0.57 27.33
CA LEU A 78 -5.18 -1.31 26.93
C LEU A 78 -5.49 -2.43 25.91
N VAL A 79 -6.59 -3.16 26.09
CA VAL A 79 -7.02 -4.20 25.14
C VAL A 79 -7.29 -3.60 23.77
N THR A 80 -7.94 -2.44 23.69
CA THR A 80 -8.22 -1.80 22.38
C THR A 80 -6.95 -1.41 21.64
N THR A 81 -5.91 -0.90 22.32
CA THR A 81 -4.59 -0.67 21.68
C THR A 81 -3.96 -1.95 21.19
N ALA A 82 -3.96 -2.99 22.02
CA ALA A 82 -3.39 -4.29 21.65
C ALA A 82 -4.07 -4.83 20.38
N THR A 83 -5.40 -4.74 20.29
CA THR A 83 -6.15 -5.16 19.09
C THR A 83 -5.79 -4.33 17.84
N GLY A 84 -5.63 -3.02 17.97
CA GLY A 84 -5.19 -2.16 16.86
C GLY A 84 -3.82 -2.55 16.32
N LEU A 85 -2.88 -2.90 17.20
CA LEU A 85 -1.54 -3.37 16.83
C LEU A 85 -1.57 -4.78 16.21
N ILE A 86 -2.40 -5.69 16.73
CA ILE A 86 -2.59 -7.04 16.19
C ILE A 86 -3.06 -7.00 14.74
N VAL A 87 -3.87 -6.01 14.35
CA VAL A 87 -4.29 -5.83 12.95
C VAL A 87 -3.21 -5.10 12.14
N ALA A 88 -2.60 -4.05 12.70
CA ALA A 88 -1.63 -3.22 11.99
C ALA A 88 -0.38 -3.98 11.54
N ILE A 89 0.20 -4.79 12.44
CA ILE A 89 1.49 -5.47 12.20
C ILE A 89 1.39 -6.43 11.01
N PRO A 90 0.43 -7.37 10.94
CA PRO A 90 0.26 -8.23 9.79
C PRO A 90 -0.04 -7.46 8.50
N SER A 91 -0.91 -6.45 8.54
CA SER A 91 -1.26 -5.65 7.36
C SER A 91 -0.03 -4.97 6.74
N ILE A 92 0.84 -4.39 7.56
CA ILE A 92 2.08 -3.76 7.09
C ILE A 92 3.06 -4.79 6.54
N VAL A 93 3.20 -5.95 7.19
CA VAL A 93 4.08 -7.03 6.72
C VAL A 93 3.64 -7.54 5.34
N VAL A 94 2.33 -7.80 5.18
CA VAL A 94 1.76 -8.26 3.90
C VAL A 94 1.90 -7.19 2.83
N TYR A 95 1.61 -5.93 3.14
CA TYR A 95 1.83 -4.81 2.21
C TYR A 95 3.28 -4.76 1.72
N ARG A 96 4.26 -4.82 2.64
CA ARG A 96 5.69 -4.79 2.28
C ARG A 96 6.10 -5.97 1.41
N TYR A 97 5.59 -7.17 1.71
CA TYR A 97 5.87 -8.35 0.91
C TYR A 97 5.29 -8.24 -0.51
N LEU A 98 4.00 -7.89 -0.62
CA LEU A 98 3.32 -7.80 -1.91
C LEU A 98 3.81 -6.62 -2.75
N SER A 99 4.12 -5.47 -2.14
CA SER A 99 4.72 -4.32 -2.84
C SER A 99 6.04 -4.71 -3.47
N ARG A 100 6.95 -5.33 -2.73
CA ARG A 100 8.23 -5.79 -3.28
C ARG A 100 8.05 -6.80 -4.41
N ARG A 101 7.03 -7.66 -4.33
CA ARG A 101 6.72 -8.61 -5.39
C ARG A 101 6.17 -7.91 -6.64
N ALA A 102 5.30 -6.92 -6.46
CA ALA A 102 4.78 -6.09 -7.54
C ALA A 102 5.90 -5.31 -8.22
N ASP A 103 6.79 -4.69 -7.46
CA ASP A 103 7.94 -3.93 -7.98
C ASP A 103 8.86 -4.81 -8.83
N ARG A 104 9.21 -6.02 -8.35
CA ARG A 104 9.98 -6.99 -9.15
C ARG A 104 9.27 -7.40 -10.45
N SER A 105 7.96 -7.58 -10.39
CA SER A 105 7.19 -7.93 -11.59
C SER A 105 7.13 -6.77 -12.57
N LEU A 106 7.16 -5.52 -12.09
CA LEU A 106 7.25 -4.33 -12.94
C LEU A 106 8.61 -4.22 -13.62
N GLU A 107 9.69 -4.46 -12.89
CA GLU A 107 11.05 -4.50 -13.45
C GLU A 107 11.16 -5.56 -14.57
N GLU A 108 10.56 -6.73 -14.39
CA GLU A 108 10.51 -7.76 -15.44
C GLU A 108 9.73 -7.28 -16.68
N VAL A 109 8.59 -6.61 -16.49
CA VAL A 109 7.79 -6.06 -17.59
C VAL A 109 8.56 -4.97 -18.35
N GLU A 110 9.27 -4.09 -17.66
CA GLU A 110 10.13 -3.05 -18.27
C GLU A 110 11.22 -3.69 -19.14
N VAL A 111 11.93 -4.69 -18.61
CA VAL A 111 12.98 -5.42 -19.36
C VAL A 111 12.42 -6.10 -20.61
N TYR A 112 11.28 -6.80 -20.49
CA TYR A 112 10.66 -7.47 -21.62
C TYR A 112 10.06 -6.48 -22.64
N GLY A 113 9.47 -5.39 -22.17
CA GLY A 113 8.90 -4.33 -23.02
C GLY A 113 9.99 -3.67 -23.88
N HIS A 114 11.12 -3.33 -23.28
CA HIS A 114 12.27 -2.81 -24.01
C HIS A 114 12.86 -3.80 -25.01
N ALA A 115 13.03 -5.07 -24.61
CA ALA A 115 13.54 -6.11 -25.51
C ALA A 115 12.61 -6.29 -26.71
N PHE A 116 11.30 -6.38 -26.48
CA PHE A 116 10.29 -6.53 -27.53
C PHE A 116 10.26 -5.34 -28.48
N ALA A 117 10.25 -4.11 -27.96
CA ALA A 117 10.24 -2.90 -28.78
C ALA A 117 11.52 -2.77 -29.64
N ASN A 118 12.68 -3.14 -29.08
CA ASN A 118 13.93 -3.19 -29.83
C ASN A 118 13.87 -4.22 -30.98
N THR A 119 13.32 -5.41 -30.73
CA THR A 119 13.17 -6.44 -31.77
C THR A 119 12.23 -6.00 -32.90
N LEU A 120 11.09 -5.36 -32.58
CA LEU A 120 10.17 -4.84 -33.58
C LEU A 120 10.79 -3.76 -34.47
N ILE A 121 11.56 -2.85 -33.87
CA ILE A 121 12.29 -1.81 -34.60
C ILE A 121 13.33 -2.41 -35.54
N MET A 122 14.08 -3.41 -35.07
CA MET A 122 15.06 -4.11 -35.90
C MET A 122 14.40 -4.85 -37.07
N SER A 123 13.20 -5.42 -36.89
CA SER A 123 12.44 -6.08 -37.95
C SER A 123 11.86 -5.11 -39.00
N GLN A 124 11.59 -3.85 -38.64
CA GLN A 124 11.14 -2.84 -39.61
C GLN A 124 12.30 -2.32 -40.48
N ARG A 125 13.53 -2.29 -39.95
CA ARG A 125 14.72 -1.90 -40.72
C ARG A 125 15.12 -2.91 -41.81
N THR A 126 14.64 -4.15 -41.78
CA THR A 126 15.02 -5.21 -42.72
C THR A 126 14.03 -5.44 -43.86
N LYS A 127 12.89 -4.73 -43.93
CA LYS A 127 12.05 -4.76 -45.14
C LYS A 127 12.80 -4.05 -46.28
N PRO A 128 13.22 -4.75 -47.35
CA PRO A 128 13.84 -4.12 -48.49
C PRO A 128 12.79 -3.24 -49.16
N SER A 129 13.17 -2.00 -49.50
CA SER A 129 12.46 -1.19 -50.48
C SER A 129 12.43 -2.00 -51.79
N ALA A 130 11.29 -2.58 -52.11
CA ALA A 130 10.96 -2.99 -53.47
C ALA A 130 10.38 -1.78 -54.21
#